data_AF-A0A9E3GRK1-F1
#
_entry.id   AF-A0A9E3GRK1-F1
#
_cell.length_a   1.000
_cell.length_b   1.000
_cell.length_c   1.000
_cell.angle_alpha   90.00
_cell.angle_beta   90.00
_cell.angle_gamma   90.00
#
_symmetry.space_group_name_H-M   'P 1'
#
loop_
_entity.id
_entity.type
_entity.pdbx_description
1 polymer ?
#
loop_
_entity_poly.entity_id
_entity_poly.type
_entity_poly.pdbx_seq_one_letter_code
_entity_poly.pdbx_strand_id
1 'polypeptide(L)'
;MEGGRLTQEQIAKVLRRAAELDRTPDDDPRLEAAAVEAAAVEAGLSPTSVSQALAELQVGALEPVLPARVGLLGPPSLTVQRAVPGPRSAVDTAVRAWLSGQLFEQRRQFGDRSGPPGRGCWPVSGEVSTSTTASPSMA
;
A
#
# COMPACT_ATOMS: atom_id res chain seq x y z
N MET A 1 37.76 -18.55 -16.76
CA MET A 1 36.89 -17.82 -17.70
C MET A 1 37.22 -16.35 -17.54
N GLU A 2 38.00 -15.81 -18.48
CA GLU A 2 38.54 -14.45 -18.40
C GLU A 2 37.46 -13.48 -18.90
N GLY A 3 36.90 -12.68 -18.00
CA GLY A 3 35.90 -11.66 -18.31
C GLY A 3 36.54 -10.54 -19.13
N GLY A 4 36.47 -10.67 -20.45
CA GLY A 4 36.97 -9.66 -21.39
C GLY A 4 36.25 -8.32 -21.20
N ARG A 5 37.02 -7.24 -21.02
CA ARG A 5 36.49 -5.88 -20.96
C ARG A 5 35.80 -5.54 -22.27
N LEU A 6 34.55 -5.08 -22.18
CA LEU A 6 33.77 -4.65 -23.34
C LEU A 6 34.18 -3.24 -23.76
N THR A 7 34.21 -2.98 -25.07
CA THR A 7 34.35 -1.62 -25.60
C THR A 7 33.04 -0.85 -25.46
N GLN A 8 33.10 0.49 -25.47
CA GLN A 8 31.92 1.36 -25.36
C GLN A 8 30.87 1.04 -26.44
N GLU A 9 31.30 0.73 -27.67
CA GLU A 9 30.42 0.35 -28.76
C GLU A 9 29.73 -1.00 -28.52
N GLN A 10 30.44 -1.97 -27.94
CA GLN A 10 29.88 -3.26 -27.58
C GLN A 10 28.84 -3.11 -26.47
N ILE A 11 29.13 -2.29 -25.45
CA ILE A 11 28.19 -1.96 -24.38
C ILE A 11 26.91 -1.32 -24.96
N ALA A 12 27.06 -0.32 -25.83
CA ALA A 12 25.91 0.34 -26.46
C ALA A 12 25.04 -0.62 -27.29
N LYS A 13 25.66 -1.56 -28.01
CA LYS A 13 24.94 -2.59 -28.78
C LYS A 13 24.17 -3.55 -27.87
N VAL A 14 24.78 -3.99 -26.78
CA VAL A 14 24.12 -4.89 -25.80
C VAL A 14 22.96 -4.19 -25.12
N LEU A 15 23.14 -2.96 -24.63
CA LEU A 15 22.08 -2.21 -23.97
C LEU A 15 20.90 -1.90 -24.90
N ARG A 16 21.18 -1.51 -26.15
CA ARG A 16 20.13 -1.31 -27.15
C ARG A 16 19.33 -2.60 -27.39
N ARG A 17 20.03 -3.73 -27.54
CA ARG A 17 19.38 -5.03 -27.76
C ARG A 17 18.57 -5.49 -26.54
N ALA A 18 19.09 -5.28 -25.33
CA ALA A 18 18.35 -5.55 -24.10
C ALA A 18 17.06 -4.74 -24.05
N ALA A 19 17.12 -3.43 -24.35
CA ALA A 19 15.94 -2.55 -24.39
C ALA A 19 14.95 -2.85 -25.51
N GLU A 20 15.35 -3.58 -26.55
CA GLU A 20 14.45 -4.13 -27.58
C GLU A 20 13.76 -5.40 -27.08
N LEU A 21 14.49 -6.28 -26.40
CA LEU A 21 13.95 -7.52 -25.82
C LEU A 21 12.95 -7.24 -24.69
N ASP A 22 13.25 -6.26 -23.84
CA ASP A 22 12.36 -5.75 -22.77
C ASP A 22 11.06 -5.15 -23.33
N ARG A 23 11.07 -4.75 -24.61
CA ARG A 23 9.90 -4.20 -25.31
C ARG A 23 9.03 -5.25 -25.98
N THR A 24 9.34 -6.54 -25.83
CA THR A 24 8.47 -7.61 -26.32
C THR A 24 7.11 -7.48 -25.62
N PRO A 25 6.00 -7.30 -26.36
CA PRO A 25 4.69 -7.18 -25.77
C PRO A 25 4.28 -8.56 -25.25
N ASP A 26 4.44 -8.77 -23.95
CA ASP A 26 3.65 -9.76 -23.25
C ASP A 26 2.25 -9.14 -23.14
N ASP A 27 1.39 -9.42 -24.13
CA ASP A 27 0.08 -8.79 -24.29
C ASP A 27 -0.96 -9.25 -23.26
N ASP A 28 -0.57 -10.03 -22.25
CA ASP A 28 -1.38 -10.24 -21.05
C ASP A 28 -0.59 -9.89 -19.77
N PRO A 29 -0.86 -8.73 -19.14
CA PRO A 29 -0.25 -8.36 -17.87
C PRO A 29 -0.74 -9.23 -16.69
N ARG A 30 -1.57 -10.25 -16.96
CA ARG A 30 -2.08 -11.19 -15.96
C ARG A 30 -1.09 -12.32 -15.75
N LEU A 31 -0.45 -12.30 -14.60
CA LEU A 31 0.30 -13.45 -14.08
C LEU A 31 -0.62 -14.35 -13.29
N GLU A 32 -0.50 -15.66 -13.51
CA GLU A 32 -1.09 -16.67 -12.63
C GLU A 32 -0.53 -16.52 -11.21
N ALA A 33 -1.37 -16.74 -10.20
CA ALA A 33 -0.98 -16.60 -8.79
C ALA A 33 0.27 -17.43 -8.44
N ALA A 34 0.40 -18.63 -9.02
CA ALA A 34 1.57 -19.49 -8.84
C ALA A 34 2.87 -18.89 -9.41
N ALA A 35 2.79 -18.15 -10.51
CA ALA A 35 3.94 -17.46 -11.10
C ALA A 35 4.38 -16.28 -10.22
N VAL A 36 3.43 -15.57 -9.62
CA VAL A 36 3.70 -14.49 -8.64
C VAL A 36 4.37 -15.06 -7.39
N GLU A 37 3.91 -16.19 -6.86
CA GLU A 37 4.52 -16.85 -5.71
C GLU A 37 5.97 -17.31 -6.00
N ALA A 38 6.21 -17.93 -7.16
CA ALA A 38 7.55 -18.35 -7.56
C ALA A 38 8.52 -17.16 -7.67
N ALA A 39 8.11 -16.06 -8.32
CA ALA A 39 8.90 -14.85 -8.44
C ALA A 39 9.17 -14.20 -7.07
N ALA A 40 8.20 -14.25 -6.15
CA ALA A 40 8.36 -13.70 -4.80
C ALA A 40 9.38 -14.49 -3.96
N VAL A 41 9.41 -15.82 -4.10
CA VAL A 41 10.42 -16.68 -3.47
C VAL A 41 11.81 -16.36 -3.99
N GLU A 42 11.97 -16.19 -5.30
CA GLU A 42 13.25 -15.78 -5.90
C GLU A 42 13.70 -14.40 -5.41
N ALA A 43 12.76 -13.49 -5.14
CA ALA A 43 13.02 -12.20 -4.53
C ALA A 43 13.30 -12.25 -3.01
N GLY A 44 13.27 -13.42 -2.39
CA GLY A 44 13.52 -13.61 -0.96
C GLY A 44 12.35 -13.25 -0.05
N LEU A 45 11.13 -13.16 -0.60
CA LEU A 45 9.91 -12.91 0.18
C LEU A 45 9.40 -14.21 0.82
N SER A 46 8.74 -14.07 1.97
CA SER A 46 8.13 -15.22 2.66
C SER A 46 6.93 -15.74 1.87
N PRO A 47 6.86 -17.06 1.56
CA PRO A 47 5.72 -17.65 0.86
C PRO A 47 4.39 -17.38 1.57
N THR A 48 4.36 -17.48 2.90
CA THR A 48 3.15 -17.26 3.70
C THR A 48 2.64 -15.83 3.61
N SER A 49 3.54 -14.86 3.50
CA SER A 49 3.18 -13.44 3.35
C SER A 49 2.60 -13.15 1.96
N VAL A 50 3.13 -13.81 0.93
CA VAL A 50 2.64 -13.67 -0.46
C VAL A 50 1.26 -14.29 -0.61
N SER A 51 1.06 -15.52 -0.12
CA SER A 51 -0.26 -16.17 -0.16
C SER A 51 -1.31 -15.39 0.64
N GLN A 52 -0.93 -14.78 1.77
CA GLN A 52 -1.81 -13.88 2.50
C GLN A 52 -2.18 -12.64 1.67
N ALA A 53 -1.20 -11.98 1.04
CA ALA A 53 -1.46 -10.81 0.19
C ALA A 53 -2.34 -11.14 -1.02
N LEU A 54 -2.16 -12.32 -1.63
CA LEU A 54 -3.02 -12.81 -2.71
C LEU A 54 -4.45 -13.07 -2.24
N ALA A 55 -4.62 -13.65 -1.05
CA ALA A 55 -5.94 -13.83 -0.44
C ALA A 55 -6.62 -12.48 -0.15
N GLU A 56 -5.86 -11.49 0.35
CA GLU A 56 -6.35 -10.13 0.57
C GLU A 56 -6.73 -9.42 -0.74
N LEU A 57 -5.97 -9.61 -1.81
CA LEU A 57 -6.30 -9.10 -3.15
C LEU A 57 -7.61 -9.70 -3.66
N GLN A 58 -7.81 -11.01 -3.51
CA GLN A 58 -9.01 -11.72 -3.99
C GLN A 58 -10.30 -11.23 -3.32
N VAL A 59 -10.22 -10.86 -2.03
CA VAL A 59 -11.36 -10.31 -1.28
C VAL A 59 -11.46 -8.78 -1.36
N GLY A 60 -10.58 -8.13 -2.13
CA GLY A 60 -10.55 -6.67 -2.30
C GLY A 60 -10.11 -5.90 -1.04
N ALA A 61 -9.38 -6.55 -0.13
CA ALA A 61 -8.85 -5.96 1.10
C ALA A 61 -7.44 -5.35 0.91
N LEU A 62 -6.83 -5.51 -0.27
CA LEU A 62 -5.55 -4.91 -0.61
C LEU A 62 -5.76 -3.44 -1.02
N GLU A 63 -5.43 -2.49 -0.15
CA GLU A 63 -5.54 -1.07 -0.47
C GLU A 63 -4.52 -0.68 -1.57
N PRO A 64 -4.94 0.10 -2.58
CA PRO A 64 -4.00 0.60 -3.58
C PRO A 64 -2.96 1.50 -2.91
N VAL A 65 -1.68 1.20 -3.13
CA VAL A 65 -0.60 2.14 -2.82
C VAL A 65 -0.70 3.27 -3.86
N LEU A 66 -1.56 4.24 -3.59
CA LEU A 66 -1.63 5.44 -4.42
C LEU A 66 -0.27 6.13 -4.34
N PRO A 67 0.39 6.44 -5.48
CA PRO A 67 1.59 7.24 -5.45
C PRO A 67 1.23 8.56 -4.77
N ALA A 68 1.87 8.83 -3.64
CA ALA A 68 1.65 10.05 -2.87
C ALA A 68 2.00 11.24 -3.79
N ARG A 69 0.98 11.84 -4.40
CA ARG A 69 1.13 13.17 -5.01
C ARG A 69 1.25 14.14 -3.85
N VAL A 70 2.48 14.33 -3.36
CA VAL A 70 2.80 15.34 -2.35
C VAL A 70 2.73 16.70 -3.06
N GLY A 71 1.53 17.27 -3.12
CA GLY A 71 1.35 18.66 -3.53
C GLY A 71 1.81 19.64 -2.44
N LEU A 72 1.75 20.94 -2.73
CA LEU A 72 2.08 22.03 -1.80
C LEU A 72 1.29 21.98 -0.47
N LEU A 73 0.15 21.27 -0.45
CA LEU A 73 -0.76 21.13 0.68
C LEU A 73 -0.48 19.90 1.56
N GLY A 74 0.58 19.13 1.27
CA GLY A 74 0.93 17.93 2.00
C GLY A 74 0.12 16.69 1.59
N PRO A 75 0.30 15.56 2.28
CA PRO A 75 -0.41 14.32 1.99
C PRO A 75 -1.94 14.49 2.12
N PRO A 76 -2.75 13.88 1.25
CA PRO A 76 -4.22 13.93 1.36
C PRO A 76 -4.75 13.16 2.57
N SER A 77 -3.90 12.41 3.27
CA SER A 77 -4.26 11.57 4.41
C SER A 77 -3.15 11.61 5.48
N LEU A 78 -3.54 11.67 6.74
CA LEU A 78 -2.64 11.55 7.90
C LEU A 78 -3.09 10.36 8.75
N THR A 79 -2.19 9.41 9.00
CA THR A 79 -2.44 8.28 9.93
C THR A 79 -1.60 8.47 11.19
N VAL A 80 -2.26 8.48 12.35
CA VAL A 80 -1.61 8.55 13.67
C VAL A 80 -2.12 7.40 14.54
N GLN A 81 -1.21 6.68 15.19
CA GLN A 81 -1.54 5.57 16.07
C GLN A 81 -0.94 5.78 17.45
N ARG A 82 -1.70 5.40 18.48
CA ARG A 82 -1.26 5.38 19.87
C ARG A 82 -2.01 4.30 20.64
N ALA A 83 -1.31 3.58 21.51
CA ALA A 83 -1.95 2.70 22.50
C ALA A 83 -2.53 3.53 23.65
N VAL A 84 -3.81 3.34 23.94
CA VAL A 84 -4.53 4.03 25.02
C VAL A 84 -5.04 2.99 26.02
N PRO A 85 -4.77 3.14 27.32
CA PRO A 85 -5.30 2.24 28.33
C PRO A 85 -6.81 2.44 28.49
N GLY A 86 -7.55 1.33 28.57
CA GLY A 86 -8.96 1.34 28.91
C GLY A 86 -9.80 0.35 28.09
N PRO A 87 -11.09 0.19 28.44
CA PRO A 87 -12.03 -0.60 27.66
C PRO A 87 -12.23 0.01 26.27
N ARG A 88 -12.18 -0.84 25.24
CA ARG A 88 -12.30 -0.41 23.84
C ARG A 88 -13.52 0.47 23.57
N SER A 89 -14.69 0.08 24.05
CA SER A 89 -15.95 0.81 23.84
C SER A 89 -15.92 2.22 24.43
N ALA A 90 -15.28 2.39 25.59
CA ALA A 90 -15.12 3.68 26.24
C ALA A 90 -14.17 4.58 25.45
N VAL A 91 -13.04 4.04 24.99
CA VAL A 91 -12.07 4.78 24.16
C VAL A 91 -12.70 5.19 22.82
N ASP A 92 -13.40 4.27 22.15
CA ASP A 92 -14.05 4.53 20.86
C ASP A 92 -15.12 5.64 20.98
N THR A 93 -15.94 5.58 22.03
CA THR A 93 -16.96 6.61 22.29
C THR A 93 -16.34 7.98 22.53
N ALA A 94 -15.27 8.05 23.34
CA ALA A 94 -14.57 9.31 23.63
C ALA A 94 -13.92 9.90 22.38
N VAL A 95 -13.26 9.07 21.57
CA VAL A 95 -12.61 9.50 20.31
C VAL A 95 -13.64 9.99 19.31
N ARG A 96 -14.77 9.28 19.14
CA ARG A 96 -15.85 9.70 18.24
C ARG A 96 -16.48 11.02 18.66
N ALA A 97 -16.75 11.21 19.96
CA ALA A 97 -17.27 12.46 20.49
C ALA A 97 -16.30 13.62 20.20
N TRP A 98 -15.00 13.43 20.47
CA TRP A 98 -13.99 14.45 20.20
C TRP A 98 -13.88 14.78 18.71
N LEU A 99 -13.79 13.78 17.84
CA LEU A 99 -13.70 13.98 16.38
C LEU A 99 -14.93 14.70 15.82
N SER A 100 -16.13 14.33 16.26
CA SER A 100 -17.36 15.01 15.86
C SER A 100 -17.39 16.48 16.29
N GLY A 101 -16.84 16.78 17.48
CA GLY A 101 -16.67 18.15 17.96
C GLY A 101 -15.62 18.96 17.18
N GLN A 102 -14.75 18.31 16.41
CA GLN A 102 -13.80 18.93 15.50
C GLN A 102 -14.29 18.96 14.04
N LEU A 103 -15.59 18.71 13.81
CA LEU A 103 -16.22 18.66 12.48
C LEU A 103 -15.68 17.54 11.56
N PHE A 104 -15.04 16.51 12.13
CA PHE A 104 -14.69 15.32 11.38
C PHE A 104 -15.89 14.38 11.25
N GLU A 105 -16.05 13.78 10.07
CA GLU A 105 -17.07 12.77 9.79
C GLU A 105 -16.41 11.41 9.56
N GLN A 106 -16.97 10.36 10.16
CA GLN A 106 -16.52 9.00 9.88
C GLN A 106 -17.02 8.57 8.49
N ARG A 107 -16.10 8.39 7.54
CA ARG A 107 -16.44 7.93 6.18
C ARG A 107 -16.41 6.41 6.02
N ARG A 108 -15.50 5.73 6.73
CA ARG A 108 -15.28 4.27 6.66
C ARG A 108 -14.90 3.73 8.03
N GLN A 109 -15.32 2.50 8.32
CA GLN A 109 -14.90 1.76 9.51
C GLN A 109 -14.11 0.54 9.05
N PHE A 110 -12.77 0.64 9.09
CA PHE A 110 -11.91 -0.52 8.87
C PHE A 110 -11.86 -1.37 10.14
N GLY A 111 -12.37 -2.60 10.02
CA GLY A 111 -12.11 -3.79 10.84
C GLY A 111 -11.87 -3.65 12.36
N ASP A 112 -12.79 -4.24 13.12
CA ASP A 112 -12.68 -4.55 14.56
C ASP A 112 -11.46 -5.44 14.90
N ARG A 113 -10.27 -4.85 15.08
CA ARG A 113 -9.09 -5.59 15.58
C ARG A 113 -8.67 -5.08 16.96
N SER A 114 -9.29 -5.62 18.01
CA SER A 114 -8.70 -5.55 19.36
C SER A 114 -7.65 -6.65 19.50
N GLY A 115 -6.38 -6.28 19.53
CA GLY A 115 -5.32 -7.21 19.91
C GLY A 115 -5.51 -7.68 21.37
N PRO A 116 -5.03 -8.88 21.72
CA PRO A 116 -5.06 -9.36 23.10
C PRO A 116 -4.30 -8.40 24.04
N PRO A 117 -4.71 -8.25 25.31
CA PRO A 117 -3.96 -7.47 26.28
C PRO A 117 -2.62 -8.15 26.53
N GLY A 118 -1.54 -7.50 26.09
CA GLY A 118 -0.17 -7.92 26.39
C GLY A 118 0.45 -8.81 25.31
N ARG A 119 0.99 -8.18 24.27
CA ARG A 119 2.33 -8.40 23.67
C ARG A 119 2.37 -7.76 22.29
N GLY A 120 3.28 -6.80 22.11
CA GLY A 120 3.91 -6.48 20.83
C GLY A 120 3.05 -5.75 19.79
N CYS A 121 3.57 -4.61 19.33
CA CYS A 121 3.04 -3.78 18.25
C CYS A 121 2.62 -4.57 16.99
N TRP A 122 1.43 -4.27 16.49
CA TRP A 122 1.11 -4.35 15.07
C TRP A 122 0.48 -3.01 14.64
N PRO A 123 0.96 -2.33 13.57
CA PRO A 123 0.24 -1.19 13.04
C PRO A 123 -0.95 -1.69 12.21
N VAL A 124 -2.17 -1.26 12.57
CA VAL A 124 -3.39 -1.45 11.78
C VAL A 124 -3.82 -0.08 11.25
N SER A 125 -3.57 0.15 9.96
CA SER A 125 -3.93 1.38 9.26
C SER A 125 -5.44 1.59 9.30
N GLY A 126 -5.88 2.65 9.98
CA GLY A 126 -7.24 3.18 9.89
C GLY A 126 -7.17 4.49 9.13
N GLU A 127 -7.68 4.51 7.90
CA GLU A 127 -7.72 5.70 7.07
C GLU A 127 -8.96 6.55 7.43
N VAL A 128 -8.73 7.79 7.89
CA VAL A 128 -9.79 8.80 8.01
C VAL A 128 -9.66 9.72 6.80
N SER A 129 -10.56 9.55 5.83
CA SER A 129 -10.62 10.33 4.59
C SER A 129 -11.52 11.56 4.80
N THR A 130 -10.96 12.77 4.85
CA THR A 130 -11.74 14.01 4.77
C THR A 130 -11.82 14.48 3.32
N SER A 131 -12.96 14.24 2.66
CA SER A 131 -13.24 14.84 1.36
C SER A 131 -13.84 16.23 1.56
N THR A 132 -13.04 17.27 1.31
CA THR A 132 -13.57 18.62 1.13
C THR A 132 -14.17 18.71 -0.27
N THR A 133 -15.49 18.54 -0.39
CA THR A 133 -16.20 18.85 -1.63
C THR A 133 -16.32 20.37 -1.72
N ALA A 134 -15.45 21.00 -2.51
CA ALA A 134 -15.62 22.39 -2.91
C ALA A 134 -16.80 22.47 -3.90
N SER A 135 -17.93 23.03 -3.47
CA SER A 135 -19.02 23.42 -4.36
C SER A 135 -18.55 24.51 -5.32
N PRO A 136 -18.82 24.42 -6.63
CA PRO A 136 -18.58 25.52 -7.55
C PRO A 136 -19.68 26.58 -7.34
N SER A 137 -19.28 27.75 -6.84
CA SER A 137 -20.13 28.94 -6.86
C SER A 137 -20.23 29.46 -8.29
N MET A 138 -21.46 29.71 -8.73
CA MET A 138 -21.83 30.23 -10.04
C MET A 138 -21.18 31.59 -10.34
N ALA A 139 -20.84 31.79 -11.61
CA ALA A 139 -20.76 33.09 -12.28
C ALA A 139 -21.67 33.03 -13.51
#